data_AF-A0A6N9DGM8-F1
#
_entry.id   AF-A0A6N9DGM8-F1
#
_cell.length_a   1.000
_cell.length_b   1.000
_cell.length_c   1.000
_cell.angle_alpha   90.00
_cell.angle_beta   90.00
_cell.angle_gamma   90.00
#
_symmetry.space_group_name_H-M   'P 1'
#
loop_
_entity.id
_entity.type
_entity.pdbx_description
1 polymer ?
#
loop_
_entity_poly.entity_id
_entity_poly.type
_entity_poly.pdbx_seq_one_letter_code
_entity_poly.pdbx_strand_id
1 'polypeptide(L)'
;MQGLMATGAPMDLAIPLGPIPAEQASRTLEWQKVRFESARSMSFSRGRSPSPEAEIALEDIDRLRDEVHRGRERLFHSSLSVTLRSDSGKMLDEMTRRISGHFAAALGKIDALPFRQREGLLATMPLAVNPLATWRTLDTSSVARLFPFSPPDMDTRRGTLQGIDLRSRSPIVYDPWDGTHLNANTAVLARSGAGKSFATKVGILRGVCRGVVAYVIDPEGEYADMARACGGRVISPGIPGEGLNPFVIDQRDPEEHCNAWEACGAWSR
;
A
#
# COMPACT_ATOMS: atom_id res chain seq x y z
N MET A 1 -11.64 0.48 3.39
CA MET A 1 -11.65 1.09 4.74
C MET A 1 -11.01 2.49 4.76
N GLN A 2 -9.82 2.68 4.17
CA GLN A 2 -9.12 3.98 4.12
C GLN A 2 -9.96 5.16 3.59
N GLY A 3 -10.70 4.95 2.48
CA GLY A 3 -11.60 5.98 1.94
C GLY A 3 -12.73 6.39 2.89
N LEU A 4 -13.19 5.49 3.77
CA LEU A 4 -14.20 5.78 4.78
C LEU A 4 -13.62 6.67 5.90
N MET A 5 -12.41 6.37 6.36
CA MET A 5 -11.72 7.17 7.39
C MET A 5 -11.32 8.55 6.88
N ALA A 6 -10.90 8.64 5.61
CA ALA A 6 -10.59 9.91 4.95
C ALA A 6 -11.81 10.84 4.87
N THR A 7 -13.03 10.36 5.16
CA THR A 7 -14.19 11.23 5.15
C THR A 7 -14.21 12.29 6.24
N GLY A 8 -13.51 12.03 7.36
CA GLY A 8 -13.48 12.90 8.54
C GLY A 8 -14.83 12.99 9.27
N ALA A 9 -15.81 12.17 8.90
CA ALA A 9 -17.12 12.20 9.54
C ALA A 9 -17.06 11.56 10.94
N PRO A 10 -17.72 12.15 11.97
CA PRO A 10 -17.81 11.53 13.29
C PRO A 10 -18.58 10.22 13.17
N MET A 11 -17.90 9.10 13.40
CA MET A 11 -18.49 7.78 13.25
C MET A 11 -17.91 6.76 14.24
N ASP A 12 -18.73 5.78 14.60
CA ASP A 12 -18.29 4.54 15.22
C ASP A 12 -18.36 3.40 14.21
N LEU A 13 -17.38 2.51 14.28
CA LEU A 13 -17.24 1.36 13.40
C LEU A 13 -17.05 0.10 14.24
N ALA A 14 -17.79 -0.95 13.92
CA ALA A 14 -17.57 -2.28 14.49
C ALA A 14 -17.47 -3.35 13.39
N ILE A 15 -16.48 -4.22 13.56
CA ILE A 15 -16.20 -5.36 12.69
C ILE A 15 -16.08 -6.62 13.57
N PRO A 16 -17.21 -7.22 13.99
CA PRO A 16 -17.17 -8.48 14.73
C PRO A 16 -16.66 -9.60 13.82
N LEU A 17 -15.74 -10.40 14.34
CA LEU A 17 -15.11 -11.53 13.64
C LEU A 17 -15.30 -12.81 14.45
N GLY A 18 -15.82 -13.85 13.80
CA GLY A 18 -15.94 -15.20 14.35
C GLY A 18 -15.23 -16.20 13.44
N PRO A 19 -14.14 -16.85 13.86
CA PRO A 19 -13.44 -17.83 13.03
C PRO A 19 -14.34 -19.04 12.73
N ILE A 20 -14.26 -19.55 11.51
CA ILE A 20 -14.97 -20.76 11.09
C ILE A 20 -14.00 -21.95 11.23
N PRO A 21 -14.37 -23.02 11.96
CA PRO A 21 -13.56 -24.23 12.03
C PRO A 21 -13.25 -24.80 10.64
N ALA A 22 -12.02 -25.28 10.43
CA ALA A 22 -11.56 -25.73 9.11
C ALA A 22 -12.48 -26.78 8.47
N GLU A 23 -12.99 -27.74 9.24
CA GLU A 23 -13.94 -28.76 8.75
C GLU A 23 -15.24 -28.12 8.22
N GLN A 24 -15.78 -27.13 8.93
CA GLN A 24 -16.97 -26.40 8.50
C GLN A 24 -16.67 -25.52 7.29
N ALA A 25 -15.49 -24.91 7.24
CA ALA A 25 -15.04 -24.10 6.11
C ALA A 25 -14.96 -24.94 4.82
N SER A 26 -14.33 -26.12 4.88
CA SER A 26 -14.25 -27.05 3.75
C SER A 26 -15.63 -27.48 3.27
N ARG A 27 -16.52 -27.90 4.17
CA ARG A 27 -17.91 -28.24 3.81
C ARG A 27 -18.65 -27.08 3.16
N THR A 28 -18.48 -25.87 3.69
CA THR A 28 -19.13 -24.66 3.14
C THR A 28 -18.69 -24.39 1.71
N LEU A 29 -17.38 -24.47 1.44
CA LEU A 29 -16.82 -24.26 0.10
C LEU A 29 -17.22 -25.38 -0.87
N GLU A 30 -17.28 -26.64 -0.41
CA GLU A 30 -17.79 -27.76 -1.20
C GLU A 30 -19.25 -27.56 -1.61
N TRP A 31 -20.11 -27.16 -0.67
CA TRP A 31 -21.51 -26.85 -0.95
C TRP A 31 -21.67 -25.69 -1.94
N GLN A 32 -20.86 -24.64 -1.80
CA GLN A 32 -20.87 -23.52 -2.75
C GLN A 32 -20.43 -23.98 -4.14
N LYS A 33 -19.37 -24.79 -4.25
CA LYS A 33 -18.92 -25.36 -5.51
C LYS A 33 -20.02 -26.16 -6.20
N VAL A 34 -20.63 -27.12 -5.50
CA VAL A 34 -21.72 -27.95 -6.03
C VAL A 34 -22.88 -27.09 -6.54
N ARG A 35 -23.24 -26.02 -5.82
CA ARG A 35 -24.30 -25.09 -6.23
C ARG A 35 -23.97 -24.41 -7.56
N PHE A 36 -22.76 -23.87 -7.72
CA PHE A 36 -22.36 -23.19 -8.95
C PHE A 36 -22.15 -24.17 -10.11
N GLU A 37 -21.62 -25.36 -9.86
CA GLU A 37 -21.50 -26.42 -10.88
C GLU A 37 -22.86 -26.90 -11.38
N SER A 38 -23.83 -27.03 -10.47
CA SER A 38 -25.22 -27.37 -10.82
C SER A 38 -25.86 -26.28 -11.69
N ALA A 39 -25.67 -25.00 -11.31
CA ALA A 39 -26.13 -23.87 -12.11
C ALA A 39 -25.50 -23.87 -13.51
N ARG A 40 -24.20 -24.15 -13.62
CA ARG A 40 -23.47 -24.30 -14.89
C ARG A 40 -24.05 -25.42 -15.74
N SER A 41 -24.26 -26.60 -15.14
CA SER A 41 -24.83 -27.76 -15.83
C SER A 41 -26.25 -27.51 -16.33
N MET A 42 -27.07 -26.80 -15.54
CA MET A 42 -28.44 -26.43 -15.93
C MET A 42 -28.44 -25.47 -17.13
N SER A 43 -27.57 -24.48 -17.17
CA SER A 43 -27.42 -23.58 -18.32
C SER A 43 -27.07 -24.37 -19.58
N PHE A 44 -26.08 -25.26 -19.48
CA PHE A 44 -25.64 -26.10 -20.60
C PHE A 44 -26.76 -27.02 -21.11
N SER A 45 -27.50 -27.67 -20.20
CA SER A 45 -28.63 -28.54 -20.55
C SER A 45 -29.78 -27.80 -21.25
N ARG A 46 -29.89 -26.47 -21.05
CA ARG A 46 -30.86 -25.59 -21.72
C ARG A 46 -30.30 -24.93 -22.99
N GLY A 47 -29.14 -25.38 -23.47
CA GLY A 47 -28.45 -24.79 -24.62
C GLY A 47 -27.99 -23.35 -24.40
N ARG A 48 -27.85 -22.92 -23.14
CA ARG A 48 -27.36 -21.58 -22.77
C ARG A 48 -25.91 -21.67 -22.32
N SER A 49 -25.10 -20.70 -22.73
CA SER A 49 -23.76 -20.55 -22.17
C SER A 49 -23.85 -20.27 -20.65
N PRO A 50 -22.91 -20.77 -19.85
CA PRO A 50 -22.76 -20.36 -18.45
C PRO A 50 -22.65 -18.83 -18.34
N SER A 51 -23.12 -18.27 -17.23
CA SER A 51 -22.91 -16.84 -17.00
C SER A 51 -21.43 -16.61 -16.61
N PRO A 52 -20.77 -15.57 -17.14
CA PRO A 52 -19.38 -15.26 -16.77
C PRO A 52 -19.18 -15.15 -15.25
N GLU A 53 -20.18 -14.65 -14.52
CA GLU A 53 -20.13 -14.53 -13.07
C GLU A 53 -20.07 -15.89 -12.37
N ALA A 54 -20.75 -16.91 -12.90
CA ALA A 54 -20.72 -18.25 -12.35
C ALA A 54 -19.38 -18.95 -12.59
N GLU A 55 -18.73 -18.68 -13.73
CA GLU A 55 -17.40 -19.21 -14.03
C GLU A 55 -16.33 -18.59 -13.10
N ILE A 56 -16.33 -17.26 -12.97
CA ILE A 56 -15.43 -16.55 -12.06
C ILE A 56 -15.64 -17.03 -10.61
N ALA A 57 -16.90 -17.19 -10.18
CA ALA A 57 -17.19 -17.68 -8.84
C ALA A 57 -16.66 -19.10 -8.59
N LEU A 58 -16.72 -19.99 -9.58
CA LEU A 58 -16.17 -21.35 -9.46
C LEU A 58 -14.64 -21.32 -9.33
N GLU A 59 -13.97 -20.53 -10.16
CA GLU A 59 -12.52 -20.37 -10.11
C GLU A 59 -12.07 -19.82 -8.74
N ASP A 60 -12.77 -18.79 -8.24
CA ASP A 60 -12.50 -18.22 -6.92
C ASP A 60 -12.73 -19.20 -5.78
N ILE A 61 -13.79 -20.01 -5.85
CA ILE A 61 -14.06 -21.06 -4.84
C ILE A 61 -12.95 -22.11 -4.85
N ASP A 62 -12.53 -22.58 -6.02
CA ASP A 62 -11.48 -23.59 -6.12
C ASP A 62 -10.15 -23.05 -5.59
N ARG A 63 -9.78 -21.81 -5.96
CA ARG A 63 -8.60 -21.13 -5.42
C ARG A 63 -8.66 -20.98 -3.89
N LEU A 64 -9.79 -20.51 -3.37
CA LEU A 64 -9.95 -20.28 -1.93
C LEU A 64 -9.91 -21.60 -1.15
N ARG A 65 -10.55 -22.65 -1.65
CA ARG A 65 -10.53 -23.99 -1.04
C ARG A 65 -9.11 -24.54 -0.94
N ASP A 66 -8.34 -24.38 -2.01
CA ASP A 66 -6.94 -24.77 -2.08
C ASP A 66 -6.07 -24.05 -1.03
N GLU A 67 -6.25 -22.73 -0.88
CA GLU A 67 -5.50 -21.94 0.11
C GLU A 67 -5.93 -22.24 1.56
N VAL A 68 -7.22 -22.54 1.78
CA VAL A 68 -7.72 -23.01 3.08
C VAL A 68 -7.14 -24.39 3.42
N HIS A 69 -7.09 -25.31 2.46
CA HIS A 69 -6.52 -26.65 2.67
C HIS A 69 -5.01 -26.61 2.96
N ARG A 70 -4.27 -25.68 2.32
CA ARG A 70 -2.85 -25.43 2.60
C ARG A 70 -2.60 -24.65 3.91
N GLY A 71 -3.66 -24.24 4.62
CA GLY A 71 -3.56 -23.47 5.86
C GLY A 71 -3.07 -22.03 5.69
N ARG A 72 -3.08 -21.49 4.46
CA ARG A 72 -2.69 -20.11 4.17
C ARG A 72 -3.84 -19.14 4.38
N GLU A 73 -5.06 -19.60 4.16
CA GLU A 73 -6.29 -18.86 4.40
C GLU A 73 -7.15 -19.56 5.46
N ARG A 74 -7.93 -18.77 6.20
CA ARG A 74 -9.00 -19.21 7.09
C ARG A 74 -10.25 -18.41 6.80
N LEU A 75 -11.41 -19.03 6.98
CA LEU A 75 -12.69 -18.35 6.82
C LEU A 75 -13.18 -17.78 8.16
N PHE A 76 -13.85 -16.64 8.09
CA PHE A 76 -14.44 -15.93 9.21
C PHE A 76 -15.88 -15.52 8.88
N HIS A 77 -16.77 -15.60 9.86
CA HIS A 77 -17.99 -14.81 9.87
C HIS A 77 -17.61 -13.38 10.27
N SER A 78 -17.86 -12.43 9.38
CA SER A 78 -17.60 -11.01 9.60
C SER A 78 -18.89 -10.21 9.42
N SER A 79 -19.04 -9.14 10.18
CA SER A 79 -20.03 -8.08 9.93
C SER A 79 -19.33 -6.73 9.86
N LEU A 80 -20.01 -5.74 9.29
CA LEU A 80 -19.55 -4.36 9.25
C LEU A 80 -20.72 -3.46 9.60
N SER A 81 -20.61 -2.74 10.71
CA SER A 81 -21.62 -1.78 11.16
C SER A 81 -20.98 -0.41 11.33
N VAL A 82 -21.69 0.62 10.87
CA VAL A 82 -21.27 2.03 10.95
C VAL A 82 -22.38 2.82 11.61
N THR A 83 -22.06 3.59 12.64
CA THR A 83 -22.96 4.57 13.26
C THR A 83 -22.41 5.95 12.99
N LEU A 84 -23.23 6.81 12.37
CA LEU A 84 -22.87 8.19 12.07
C LEU A 84 -23.43 9.11 13.14
N ARG A 85 -22.63 10.11 13.54
CA ARG A 85 -23.03 11.11 14.53
C ARG A 85 -23.00 12.50 13.88
N SER A 86 -24.05 13.27 14.12
CA SER A 86 -24.19 14.64 13.64
C SER A 86 -25.21 15.37 14.50
N ASP A 87 -24.98 16.66 14.75
CA ASP A 87 -25.91 17.53 15.48
C ASP A 87 -27.06 18.04 14.59
N SER A 88 -27.01 17.76 13.28
CA SER A 88 -28.01 18.19 12.29
C SER A 88 -28.44 17.02 11.39
N GLY A 89 -29.75 16.86 11.22
CA GLY A 89 -30.32 15.86 10.32
C GLY A 89 -29.88 16.06 8.87
N LYS A 90 -29.78 17.30 8.39
CA LYS A 90 -29.29 17.59 7.03
C LYS A 90 -27.85 17.10 6.81
N MET A 91 -26.98 17.33 7.79
CA MET A 91 -25.59 16.86 7.74
C MET A 91 -25.52 15.33 7.84
N LEU A 92 -26.39 14.71 8.65
CA LEU A 92 -26.48 13.26 8.74
C LEU A 92 -26.87 12.62 7.39
N ASP A 93 -27.84 13.21 6.69
CA ASP A 93 -28.27 12.75 5.36
C ASP A 93 -27.16 12.90 4.31
N GLU A 94 -26.39 13.98 4.39
CA GLU A 94 -25.23 14.19 3.54
C GLU A 94 -24.12 13.16 3.80
N MET A 95 -23.77 12.94 5.06
CA MET A 95 -22.81 11.90 5.46
C MET A 95 -23.25 10.51 5.02
N THR A 96 -24.54 10.20 5.20
CA THR A 96 -25.13 8.92 4.80
C THR A 96 -25.03 8.70 3.30
N ARG A 97 -25.34 9.72 2.48
CA ARG A 97 -25.19 9.66 1.02
C ARG A 97 -23.74 9.47 0.61
N ARG A 98 -22.82 10.22 1.21
CA ARG A 98 -21.39 10.14 0.91
C ARG A 98 -20.82 8.75 1.22
N ILE A 99 -21.15 8.19 2.38
CA ILE A 99 -20.68 6.86 2.78
C ILE A 99 -21.31 5.78 1.92
N SER A 100 -22.62 5.85 1.67
CA SER A 100 -23.29 4.92 0.75
C SER A 100 -22.67 4.94 -0.64
N GLY A 101 -22.33 6.13 -1.15
CA GLY A 101 -21.63 6.30 -2.43
C GLY A 101 -20.23 5.66 -2.45
N HIS A 102 -19.46 5.83 -1.38
CA HIS A 102 -18.15 5.18 -1.24
C HIS A 102 -18.25 3.65 -1.24
N PHE A 103 -19.23 3.06 -0.55
CA PHE A 103 -19.42 1.61 -0.55
C PHE A 103 -19.88 1.10 -1.93
N ALA A 104 -20.83 1.81 -2.56
CA ALA A 104 -21.32 1.46 -3.89
C ALA A 104 -20.21 1.45 -4.95
N ALA A 105 -19.25 2.38 -4.87
CA ALA A 105 -18.12 2.44 -5.79
C ALA A 105 -17.05 1.37 -5.55
N ALA A 106 -16.91 0.86 -4.32
CA ALA A 106 -15.80 0.00 -3.92
C ALA A 106 -16.16 -1.48 -3.76
N LEU A 107 -17.25 -1.81 -3.05
CA LEU A 107 -17.38 -3.13 -2.40
C LEU A 107 -18.82 -3.63 -2.21
N GLY A 108 -19.83 -2.93 -2.75
CA GLY A 108 -21.23 -3.36 -2.69
C GLY A 108 -22.16 -2.37 -1.98
N LYS A 109 -23.27 -2.87 -1.42
CA LYS A 109 -24.31 -2.03 -0.80
C LYS A 109 -24.16 -2.01 0.72
N ILE A 110 -24.18 -0.81 1.30
CA ILE A 110 -24.45 -0.62 2.73
C ILE A 110 -25.91 -0.18 2.87
N ASP A 111 -26.66 -0.87 3.71
CA ASP A 111 -28.09 -0.59 3.91
C ASP A 111 -28.30 0.22 5.19
N ALA A 112 -29.11 1.27 5.10
CA ALA A 112 -29.64 1.93 6.27
C ALA A 112 -30.54 0.95 7.05
N LEU A 113 -30.65 1.15 8.36
CA LEU A 113 -31.41 0.30 9.28
C LEU A 113 -32.72 0.97 9.72
N PRO A 114 -33.74 1.07 8.84
CA PRO A 114 -35.01 1.67 9.21
C PRO A 114 -35.67 0.86 10.33
N PHE A 115 -36.14 1.56 11.36
CA PHE A 115 -36.79 0.97 12.55
C PHE A 115 -35.93 0.00 13.38
N ARG A 116 -34.63 -0.12 13.05
CA ARG A 116 -33.65 -0.95 13.77
C ARG A 116 -32.49 -0.12 14.31
N GLN A 117 -32.70 1.19 14.53
CA GLN A 117 -31.65 2.12 14.93
C GLN A 117 -31.03 1.74 16.28
N ARG A 118 -31.84 1.25 17.23
CA ARG A 118 -31.35 0.74 18.52
C ARG A 118 -30.38 -0.43 18.35
N GLU A 119 -30.69 -1.37 17.46
CA GLU A 119 -29.81 -2.51 17.17
C GLU A 119 -28.55 -2.07 16.44
N GLY A 120 -28.67 -1.14 15.50
CA GLY A 120 -27.52 -0.53 14.82
C GLY A 120 -26.57 0.17 15.79
N LEU A 121 -27.10 0.92 16.76
CA LEU A 121 -26.30 1.57 17.80
C LEU A 121 -25.61 0.54 18.69
N LEU A 122 -26.34 -0.47 19.18
CA LEU A 122 -25.76 -1.53 20.01
C LEU A 122 -24.66 -2.32 19.28
N ALA A 123 -24.78 -2.50 17.96
CA ALA A 123 -23.81 -3.20 17.14
C ALA A 123 -22.46 -2.47 17.02
N THR A 124 -22.43 -1.13 17.18
CA THR A 124 -21.21 -0.32 17.11
C THR A 124 -20.64 0.07 18.48
N MET A 125 -21.39 -0.17 19.55
CA MET A 125 -20.90 -0.01 20.92
C MET A 125 -19.86 -1.10 21.26
N PRO A 126 -18.91 -0.82 22.20
CA PRO A 126 -17.88 -1.76 22.62
C PRO A 126 -18.43 -2.86 23.56
N LEU A 127 -19.56 -3.46 23.18
CA LEU A 127 -20.27 -4.51 23.93
C LEU A 127 -19.97 -5.91 23.38
N ALA A 128 -19.20 -6.01 22.29
CA ALA A 128 -18.88 -7.26 21.60
C ALA A 128 -20.12 -8.10 21.20
N VAL A 129 -21.23 -7.42 20.87
CA VAL A 129 -22.47 -8.05 20.40
C VAL A 129 -22.78 -7.62 18.97
N ASN A 130 -23.34 -8.55 18.19
CA ASN A 130 -23.88 -8.27 16.85
C ASN A 130 -25.39 -8.53 16.84
N PRO A 131 -26.23 -7.61 17.37
CA PRO A 131 -27.67 -7.78 17.44
C PRO A 131 -28.34 -7.81 16.06
N LEU A 132 -27.65 -7.30 15.03
CA LEU A 132 -28.17 -7.32 13.67
C LEU A 132 -28.20 -8.74 13.08
N ALA A 133 -27.40 -9.66 13.63
CA ALA A 133 -27.22 -11.04 13.17
C ALA A 133 -26.87 -11.17 11.67
N THR A 134 -26.37 -10.09 11.07
CA THR A 134 -25.91 -10.06 9.69
C THR A 134 -24.47 -10.52 9.63
N TRP A 135 -24.22 -11.62 8.92
CA TRP A 135 -22.88 -12.19 8.74
C TRP A 135 -22.57 -12.37 7.27
N ARG A 136 -21.30 -12.15 6.92
CA ARG A 136 -20.70 -12.49 5.64
C ARG A 136 -19.50 -13.39 5.90
N THR A 137 -19.30 -14.38 5.03
CA THR A 137 -18.10 -15.22 5.09
C THR A 137 -16.99 -14.54 4.32
N LEU A 138 -15.86 -14.30 4.97
CA LEU A 138 -14.65 -13.69 4.40
C LEU A 138 -13.43 -14.55 4.70
N ASP A 139 -12.46 -14.57 3.77
CA ASP A 139 -11.13 -15.14 3.97
C ASP A 139 -10.23 -14.21 4.80
N THR A 140 -9.06 -14.70 5.21
CA THR A 140 -8.13 -13.97 6.08
C THR A 140 -7.62 -12.71 5.39
N SER A 141 -7.24 -12.81 4.11
CA SER A 141 -6.79 -11.65 3.34
C SER A 141 -7.87 -10.59 3.21
N SER A 142 -9.13 -10.98 3.01
CA SER A 142 -10.26 -10.05 2.96
C SER A 142 -10.53 -9.39 4.31
N VAL A 143 -10.52 -10.14 5.42
CA VAL A 143 -10.69 -9.57 6.76
C VAL A 143 -9.54 -8.61 7.11
N ALA A 144 -8.30 -8.95 6.77
CA ALA A 144 -7.14 -8.09 7.01
C ALA A 144 -7.28 -6.73 6.31
N ARG A 145 -7.91 -6.67 5.12
CA ARG A 145 -8.17 -5.41 4.40
C ARG A 145 -9.27 -4.55 5.04
N LEU A 146 -10.10 -5.12 5.91
CA LEU A 146 -11.09 -4.37 6.69
C LEU A 146 -10.45 -3.71 7.92
N PHE A 147 -9.24 -4.10 8.30
CA PHE A 147 -8.56 -3.54 9.45
C PHE A 147 -8.41 -2.02 9.28
N PRO A 148 -8.88 -1.20 10.25
CA PRO A 148 -8.95 0.25 10.10
C PRO A 148 -7.59 0.93 10.24
N PHE A 149 -6.50 0.18 10.39
CA PHE A 149 -5.16 0.73 10.41
C PHE A 149 -4.45 0.31 9.13
N SER A 150 -4.10 1.29 8.30
CA SER A 150 -3.05 1.08 7.32
C SER A 150 -1.76 0.80 8.10
N PRO A 151 -0.85 -0.07 7.62
CA PRO A 151 0.53 0.02 8.05
C PRO A 151 0.94 1.50 8.01
N PRO A 152 1.70 2.02 9.00
CA PRO A 152 2.20 3.38 8.90
C PRO A 152 2.84 3.51 7.52
N ASP A 153 2.30 4.41 6.70
CA ASP A 153 2.95 4.76 5.45
C ASP A 153 4.41 5.04 5.83
N MET A 154 5.35 4.44 5.10
CA MET A 154 6.75 4.85 5.15
C MET A 154 6.83 6.22 4.47
N ASP A 155 6.20 7.20 5.13
CA ASP A 155 6.12 8.58 4.78
C ASP A 155 6.72 9.31 5.97
N THR A 156 8.02 9.54 5.89
CA THR A 156 8.75 10.41 6.82
C THR A 156 8.26 11.87 6.74
N ARG A 157 7.28 12.19 5.85
CA ARG A 157 6.76 13.53 5.49
C ARG A 157 7.82 14.51 5.00
N ARG A 158 9.08 14.07 4.95
CA ARG A 158 10.31 14.77 4.60
C ARG A 158 11.22 13.80 3.89
N GLY A 159 12.07 14.30 3.01
CA GLY A 159 12.99 13.48 2.21
C GLY A 159 12.63 13.49 0.73
N THR A 160 13.00 12.42 0.04
CA THR A 160 12.84 12.26 -1.40
C THR A 160 11.76 11.24 -1.72
N LEU A 161 10.93 11.53 -2.72
CA LEU A 161 10.01 10.55 -3.29
C LEU A 161 10.82 9.34 -3.75
N GLN A 162 10.44 8.14 -3.36
CA GLN A 162 11.08 6.88 -3.79
C GLN A 162 10.21 6.15 -4.80
N GLY A 163 8.91 6.18 -4.61
CA GLY A 163 7.96 5.50 -5.48
C GLY A 163 6.54 5.66 -5.01
N ILE A 164 5.70 4.73 -5.42
CA ILE A 164 4.29 4.66 -5.05
C ILE A 164 4.05 3.28 -4.46
N ASP A 165 3.38 3.20 -3.32
CA ASP A 165 2.92 1.93 -2.77
C ASP A 165 1.83 1.37 -3.71
N LEU A 166 2.05 0.18 -4.25
CA LEU A 166 1.15 -0.41 -5.23
C LEU A 166 -0.22 -0.84 -4.65
N ARG A 167 -0.33 -0.97 -3.33
CA ARG A 167 -1.56 -1.34 -2.61
C ARG A 167 -2.40 -0.11 -2.28
N SER A 168 -1.80 0.91 -1.66
CA SER A 168 -2.52 2.13 -1.24
C SER A 168 -2.55 3.20 -2.32
N ARG A 169 -1.68 3.11 -3.34
CA ARG A 169 -1.41 4.16 -4.33
C ARG A 169 -0.93 5.47 -3.69
N SER A 170 -0.41 5.42 -2.45
CA SER A 170 0.20 6.57 -1.79
C SER A 170 1.65 6.76 -2.24
N PRO A 171 2.16 8.01 -2.30
CA PRO A 171 3.57 8.26 -2.51
C PRO A 171 4.39 7.77 -1.32
N ILE A 172 5.55 7.16 -1.59
CA ILE A 172 6.52 6.76 -0.59
C ILE A 172 7.62 7.81 -0.55
N VAL A 173 7.76 8.52 0.56
CA VAL A 173 8.79 9.55 0.78
C VAL A 173 9.73 9.07 1.87
N TYR A 174 11.03 9.13 1.60
CA TYR A 174 12.06 8.62 2.50
C TYR A 174 13.20 9.62 2.63
N ASP A 175 13.61 9.88 3.87
CA ASP A 175 14.79 10.66 4.23
C ASP A 175 15.82 9.76 4.93
N PRO A 176 16.93 9.37 4.26
CA PRO A 176 17.98 8.58 4.88
C PRO A 176 18.60 9.26 6.11
N TRP A 177 18.53 10.59 6.22
CA TRP A 177 19.12 11.36 7.31
C TRP A 177 18.14 11.67 8.45
N ASP A 178 16.95 11.06 8.45
CA ASP A 178 16.01 11.18 9.57
C ASP A 178 16.65 10.65 10.87
N GLY A 179 16.60 11.45 11.93
CA GLY A 179 17.19 11.12 13.23
C GLY A 179 16.55 9.93 13.96
N THR A 180 15.45 9.39 13.43
CA THR A 180 14.85 8.12 13.89
C THR A 180 15.56 6.88 13.34
N HIS A 181 16.38 7.03 12.29
CA HIS A 181 17.16 5.93 11.74
C HIS A 181 18.49 5.75 12.50
N LEU A 182 18.94 4.49 12.62
CA LEU A 182 20.22 4.18 13.24
C LEU A 182 21.41 4.69 12.41
N ASN A 183 21.24 4.76 11.08
CA ASN A 183 22.20 5.32 10.14
C ASN A 183 21.51 5.61 8.79
N ALA A 184 22.21 6.36 7.93
CA ALA A 184 21.72 6.77 6.61
C ALA A 184 22.09 5.80 5.47
N ASN A 185 22.60 4.60 5.77
CA ASN A 185 23.06 3.67 4.74
C ASN A 185 21.87 3.03 4.04
N THR A 186 21.92 2.95 2.71
CA THR A 186 20.87 2.33 1.89
C THR A 186 21.46 1.25 0.99
N ALA A 187 20.82 0.08 0.93
CA ALA A 187 21.20 -1.02 0.05
C ALA A 187 20.12 -1.27 -1.01
N VAL A 188 20.50 -1.29 -2.29
CA VAL A 188 19.61 -1.59 -3.42
C VAL A 188 19.96 -2.96 -4.00
N LEU A 189 19.07 -3.93 -3.81
CA LEU A 189 19.25 -5.31 -4.25
C LEU A 189 18.23 -5.66 -5.33
N ALA A 190 18.70 -6.06 -6.52
CA ALA A 190 17.82 -6.49 -7.60
C ALA A 190 18.53 -7.45 -8.56
N ARG A 191 17.75 -8.24 -9.30
CA ARG A 191 18.27 -9.02 -10.43
C ARG A 191 18.66 -8.09 -11.58
N SER A 192 19.52 -8.56 -12.48
CA SER A 192 19.81 -7.82 -13.73
C SER A 192 18.51 -7.52 -14.49
N GLY A 193 18.38 -6.30 -15.00
CA GLY A 193 17.17 -5.81 -15.67
C GLY A 193 16.00 -5.40 -14.77
N ALA A 194 16.07 -5.59 -13.45
CA ALA A 194 14.98 -5.23 -12.54
C ALA A 194 14.93 -3.74 -12.15
N GLY A 195 15.75 -2.89 -12.78
CA GLY A 195 15.74 -1.44 -12.56
C GLY A 195 16.67 -0.91 -11.44
N LYS A 196 17.66 -1.71 -10.98
CA LYS A 196 18.64 -1.30 -9.96
C LYS A 196 19.32 0.03 -10.28
N SER A 197 19.95 0.13 -11.46
CA SER A 197 20.68 1.34 -11.87
C SER A 197 19.75 2.52 -12.06
N PHE A 198 18.53 2.29 -12.58
CA PHE A 198 17.52 3.34 -12.71
C PHE A 198 17.12 3.93 -11.35
N ALA A 199 16.73 3.07 -10.39
CA ALA A 199 16.37 3.50 -9.05
C ALA A 199 17.50 4.25 -8.35
N THR A 200 18.74 3.77 -8.50
CA THR A 200 19.94 4.39 -7.89
C THR A 200 20.23 5.76 -8.50
N LYS A 201 20.21 5.91 -9.84
CA LYS A 201 20.40 7.20 -10.51
C LYS A 201 19.34 8.21 -10.09
N VAL A 202 18.08 7.80 -10.06
CA VAL A 202 16.98 8.66 -9.63
C VAL A 202 17.15 9.10 -8.17
N GLY A 203 17.56 8.20 -7.28
CA GLY A 203 17.87 8.54 -5.88
C GLY A 203 19.00 9.57 -5.77
N ILE A 204 20.11 9.35 -6.49
CA ILE A 204 21.24 10.28 -6.52
C ILE A 204 20.82 11.66 -7.04
N LEU A 205 20.13 11.72 -8.18
CA LEU A 205 19.67 12.97 -8.77
C LEU A 205 18.76 13.76 -7.83
N ARG A 206 17.83 13.07 -7.16
CA ARG A 206 16.94 13.69 -6.16
C ARG A 206 17.72 14.22 -4.95
N GLY A 207 18.79 13.53 -4.55
CA GLY A 207 19.72 14.00 -3.52
C GLY A 207 20.47 15.26 -3.96
N VAL A 208 21.05 15.25 -5.17
CA VAL A 208 21.77 16.41 -5.73
C VAL A 208 20.87 17.64 -5.82
N CYS A 209 19.60 17.48 -6.25
CA CYS A 209 18.61 18.57 -6.23
C CYS A 209 18.32 19.13 -4.84
N ARG A 210 18.66 18.41 -3.77
CA ARG A 210 18.53 18.84 -2.37
C ARG A 210 19.86 19.31 -1.75
N GLY A 211 20.90 19.46 -2.56
CA GLY A 211 22.22 19.89 -2.11
C GLY A 211 23.14 18.77 -1.62
N VAL A 212 22.81 17.50 -1.87
CA VAL A 212 23.70 16.37 -1.52
C VAL A 212 24.81 16.25 -2.55
N VAL A 213 26.06 16.20 -2.08
CA VAL A 213 27.21 15.87 -2.93
C VAL A 213 27.31 14.35 -3.07
N ALA A 214 27.34 13.86 -4.31
CA ALA A 214 27.36 12.44 -4.61
C ALA A 214 28.70 12.01 -5.23
N TYR A 215 29.27 10.94 -4.69
CA TYR A 215 30.44 10.25 -5.25
C TYR A 215 30.00 8.85 -5.68
N VAL A 216 30.30 8.50 -6.93
CA VAL A 216 29.89 7.21 -7.52
C VAL A 216 31.12 6.46 -7.99
N ILE A 217 31.30 5.24 -7.48
CA ILE A 217 32.29 4.29 -7.99
C ILE A 217 31.57 3.43 -9.03
N ASP A 218 31.91 3.64 -10.29
CA ASP A 218 31.19 3.08 -11.43
C ASP A 218 32.13 2.30 -12.36
N PRO A 219 32.30 0.99 -12.14
CA PRO A 219 33.16 0.17 -13.00
C PRO A 219 32.56 -0.08 -14.39
N GLU A 220 31.24 0.12 -14.57
CA GLU A 220 30.53 -0.16 -15.83
C GLU A 220 30.33 1.11 -16.68
N GLY A 221 30.62 2.30 -16.13
CA GLY A 221 30.52 3.59 -16.83
C GLY A 221 29.08 4.07 -17.07
N GLU A 222 28.08 3.45 -16.43
CA GLU A 222 26.67 3.79 -16.61
C GLU A 222 26.28 5.20 -16.10
N TYR A 223 27.07 5.79 -15.20
CA TYR A 223 26.77 7.05 -14.50
C TYR A 223 27.51 8.26 -15.08
N ALA A 224 28.44 8.06 -16.03
CA ALA A 224 29.26 9.13 -16.58
C ALA A 224 28.44 10.25 -17.24
N ASP A 225 27.45 9.89 -18.05
CA ASP A 225 26.59 10.88 -18.72
C ASP A 225 25.70 11.63 -17.73
N MET A 226 25.22 10.94 -16.69
CA MET A 226 24.47 11.57 -15.61
C MET A 226 25.34 12.59 -14.85
N ALA A 227 26.58 12.23 -14.55
CA ALA A 227 27.52 13.13 -13.88
C ALA A 227 27.78 14.38 -14.72
N ARG A 228 28.06 14.23 -16.02
CA ARG A 228 28.27 15.36 -16.93
C ARG A 228 27.03 16.26 -17.04
N ALA A 229 25.84 15.66 -17.14
CA ALA A 229 24.58 16.40 -17.23
C ALA A 229 24.29 17.23 -15.97
N CYS A 230 24.78 16.78 -14.80
CA CYS A 230 24.64 17.50 -13.53
C CYS A 230 25.78 18.51 -13.26
N GLY A 231 26.65 18.76 -14.24
CA GLY A 231 27.84 19.61 -14.06
C GLY A 231 28.94 18.97 -13.18
N GLY A 232 28.85 17.66 -12.96
CA GLY A 232 29.83 16.89 -12.20
C GLY A 232 31.08 16.53 -13.02
N ARG A 233 32.10 16.02 -12.32
CA ARG A 233 33.36 15.59 -12.90
C ARG A 233 33.44 14.07 -12.97
N VAL A 234 33.79 13.53 -14.13
CA VAL A 234 34.12 12.12 -14.31
C VAL A 234 35.64 11.98 -14.19
N ILE A 235 36.09 11.07 -13.32
CA ILE A 235 37.50 10.77 -13.09
C ILE A 235 37.76 9.36 -13.60
N SER A 236 38.56 9.25 -14.65
CA SER A 236 38.93 7.97 -15.24
C SER A 236 40.32 7.55 -14.76
N PRO A 237 40.46 6.43 -14.03
CA PRO A 237 41.78 5.94 -13.64
C PRO A 237 42.59 5.56 -14.89
N GLY A 238 43.88 5.94 -14.90
CA GLY A 238 44.82 5.57 -15.97
C GLY A 238 45.01 6.60 -17.08
N ILE A 239 44.26 7.71 -17.09
CA ILE A 239 44.52 8.83 -18.00
C ILE A 239 45.47 9.82 -17.33
N PRO A 240 46.65 10.12 -17.92
CA PRO A 240 47.58 11.10 -17.36
C PRO A 240 46.93 12.46 -17.15
N GLY A 241 46.98 12.98 -15.92
CA GLY A 241 46.39 14.28 -15.55
C GLY A 241 44.92 14.25 -15.12
N GLU A 242 44.23 13.11 -15.25
CA GLU A 242 42.81 12.98 -14.86
C GLU A 242 42.58 12.07 -13.65
N GLY A 243 43.60 11.35 -13.19
CA GLY A 243 43.51 10.42 -12.07
C GLY A 243 43.51 11.07 -10.68
N LEU A 244 42.91 10.38 -9.71
CA LEU A 244 43.02 10.71 -8.28
C LEU A 244 44.33 10.11 -7.72
N ASN A 245 45.19 10.93 -7.11
CA ASN A 245 46.36 10.44 -6.39
C ASN A 245 45.99 10.17 -4.92
N PRO A 246 45.90 8.91 -4.44
CA PRO A 246 45.49 8.59 -3.07
C PRO A 246 46.55 8.97 -2.02
N PHE A 247 47.78 9.28 -2.43
CA PHE A 247 48.84 9.74 -1.52
C PHE A 247 48.83 11.25 -1.29
N VAL A 248 48.00 12.00 -2.03
CA VAL A 248 47.75 13.41 -1.75
C VAL A 248 46.68 13.48 -0.67
N ILE A 249 47.14 13.59 0.57
CA ILE A 249 46.28 13.77 1.74
C ILE A 249 46.25 15.28 2.02
N ASP A 250 45.09 15.91 1.81
CA ASP A 250 44.87 17.30 2.22
C ASP A 250 44.73 17.33 3.75
N GLN A 251 45.52 18.15 4.44
CA GLN A 251 45.53 18.24 5.91
C GLN A 251 44.57 19.31 6.46
N ARG A 252 43.70 19.87 5.62
CA ARG A 252 42.75 20.91 6.03
C ARG A 252 41.61 20.35 6.89
N ASP A 253 41.12 21.18 7.81
CA ASP A 253 40.06 20.84 8.75
C ASP A 253 38.74 20.60 7.97
N PRO A 254 37.96 19.54 8.25
CA PRO A 254 36.74 19.23 7.48
C PRO A 254 35.68 20.36 7.47
N GLU A 255 35.69 21.23 8.48
CA GLU A 255 34.79 22.39 8.54
C GLU A 255 35.16 23.50 7.53
N GLU A 256 36.44 23.66 7.18
CA GLU A 256 36.87 24.62 6.16
C GLU A 256 36.51 24.18 4.74
N HIS A 257 36.36 22.87 4.51
CA HIS A 257 35.92 22.33 3.22
C HIS A 257 34.49 22.73 2.87
N CYS A 258 33.61 22.99 3.84
CA CYS A 258 32.23 23.39 3.53
C CYS A 258 32.14 24.85 3.05
N ASN A 259 32.97 25.74 3.61
CA ASN A 259 32.94 27.19 3.31
C ASN A 259 33.70 27.58 2.03
N ALA A 260 34.68 26.78 1.60
CA ALA A 260 35.45 27.06 0.39
C ALA A 260 34.62 26.95 -0.91
N TRP A 261 33.50 26.20 -0.90
CA TRP A 261 32.67 25.99 -2.09
C TRP A 261 31.50 26.98 -2.21
N GLU A 262 31.06 27.62 -1.12
CA GLU A 262 30.15 28.77 -1.21
C GLU A 262 30.79 29.93 -1.99
N ALA A 263 32.11 30.09 -1.88
CA ALA A 263 32.88 31.06 -2.66
C ALA A 263 32.93 30.74 -4.18
N CYS A 264 32.67 29.50 -4.58
CA CYS A 264 32.58 29.11 -6.00
C CYS A 264 31.21 29.44 -6.63
N GLY A 265 30.24 29.95 -5.86
CA GLY A 265 28.96 30.48 -6.36
C GLY A 265 29.08 31.79 -7.18
N ALA A 266 30.30 32.28 -7.42
CA ALA A 266 30.58 33.48 -8.21
C ALA A 266 30.96 33.21 -9.68
N TRP A 267 30.72 32.01 -10.20
CA TRP A 267 30.82 31.75 -11.65
C TRP A 267 29.48 32.02 -12.34
N SER A 268 29.29 33.31 -12.64
CA SER A 268 28.48 33.92 -13.71
C SER A 268 27.01 33.53 -13.92
N ARG A 269 26.20 34.60 -13.92
CA ARG A 269 24.93 34.77 -14.64
C ARG A 269 24.83 34.04 -15.97
#